data_AF-D5STD3-F1
#
_entry.id   AF-D5STD3-F1
#
_cell.length_a   1.000
_cell.length_b   1.000
_cell.length_c   1.000
_cell.angle_alpha   90.00
_cell.angle_beta   90.00
_cell.angle_gamma   90.00
#
_symmetry.space_group_name_H-M   'P 1'
#
loop_
_entity.id
_entity.type
_entity.pdbx_description
1 polymer ?
#
loop_
_entity_poly.entity_id
_entity_poly.type
_entity_poly.pdbx_seq_one_letter_code
_entity_poly.pdbx_strand_id
1 'polypeptide(L)'
;MSRCTAPVRGHRSAAAAEACPACGGRSGRYSGYSGYRVSSYSSYSSSTSGSGISRSIGGSSSRNVRPRWSGAGSVQLYTPEEVRALTPIREAVEKRASVPGIRDVFLCHAWDDRQGAAKQLSELLLASGVSVWFSENDIGLGEPFLRAIDKGLAKTRIGIVLVTPALLKRLPAAGVADKELSVLLARDQLVPIVHNTTYDALRDVSPMLASRNGLDTSEEPMADVAAKLAELVRVPVSAGRCG
;
A
#
# COMPACT_ATOMS: atom_id res chain seq x y z
N MET A 1 -6.85 38.75 45.53
CA MET A 1 -6.66 37.33 45.17
C MET A 1 -7.79 36.53 45.76
N SER A 2 -8.64 35.91 44.94
CA SER A 2 -9.76 35.07 45.40
C SER A 2 -9.23 33.79 46.06
N ARG A 3 -9.73 33.45 47.26
CA ARG A 3 -9.38 32.22 48.00
C ARG A 3 -10.55 31.25 47.98
N CYS A 4 -10.28 29.96 47.76
CA CYS A 4 -11.31 28.91 47.81
C CYS A 4 -11.77 28.70 49.25
N THR A 5 -13.09 28.67 49.47
CA THR A 5 -13.72 28.49 50.78
C THR A 5 -14.33 27.08 50.97
N ALA A 6 -14.01 26.14 50.07
CA ALA A 6 -14.51 24.77 50.19
C ALA A 6 -13.92 24.06 51.43
N PRO A 7 -14.66 23.10 52.05
CA PRO A 7 -14.12 22.25 53.10
C PRO A 7 -12.85 21.52 52.65
N VAL A 8 -12.05 21.02 53.60
CA VAL A 8 -10.78 20.29 53.32
C VAL A 8 -10.96 19.14 52.32
N ARG A 9 -12.18 18.60 52.19
CA ARG A 9 -12.56 17.53 51.25
C ARG A 9 -12.98 18.01 49.85
N GLY A 10 -12.93 19.31 49.55
CA GLY A 10 -13.31 19.89 48.26
C GLY A 10 -14.80 20.20 48.10
N HIS A 11 -15.19 20.65 46.90
CA HIS A 11 -16.59 20.94 46.55
C HIS A 11 -17.41 19.65 46.47
N ARG A 12 -18.63 19.64 47.02
CA ARG A 12 -19.50 18.46 47.06
C ARG A 12 -20.29 18.20 45.76
N SER A 13 -20.29 19.16 44.84
CA SER A 13 -20.93 19.04 43.53
C SER A 13 -20.12 19.77 42.46
N ALA A 14 -20.22 19.30 41.21
CA ALA A 14 -19.49 19.86 40.07
C ALA A 14 -19.89 21.32 39.81
N ALA A 15 -21.19 21.64 39.88
CA ALA A 15 -21.69 23.00 39.71
C ALA A 15 -21.12 23.98 40.77
N ALA A 16 -20.94 23.52 42.02
CA ALA A 16 -20.33 24.33 43.07
C ALA A 16 -18.81 24.54 42.87
N ALA A 17 -18.13 23.63 42.18
CA ALA A 17 -16.72 23.75 41.82
C ALA A 17 -16.52 24.70 40.64
N GLU A 18 -17.40 24.65 39.64
CA GLU A 18 -17.36 25.51 38.44
C GLU A 18 -17.68 26.97 38.76
N ALA A 19 -18.62 27.21 39.68
CA ALA A 19 -18.95 28.55 40.16
C ALA A 19 -17.87 29.15 41.08
N CYS A 20 -16.83 28.38 41.46
CA CYS A 20 -15.78 28.85 42.35
C CYS A 20 -14.69 29.60 41.55
N PRO A 21 -14.50 30.92 41.76
CA PRO A 21 -13.53 31.71 41.00
C PRO A 21 -12.06 31.35 41.29
N ALA A 22 -11.79 30.46 42.25
CA ALA A 22 -10.45 29.93 42.53
C ALA A 22 -10.22 28.51 41.94
N CYS A 23 -11.28 27.74 41.69
CA CYS A 23 -11.17 26.32 41.30
C CYS A 23 -11.82 25.99 39.95
N GLY A 24 -12.75 26.81 39.44
CA GLY A 24 -13.54 26.54 38.23
C GLY A 24 -12.75 26.50 36.92
N GLY A 25 -11.49 26.96 36.92
CA GLY A 25 -10.61 26.92 35.74
C GLY A 25 -9.71 25.68 35.62
N ARG A 26 -9.83 24.68 36.50
CA ARG A 26 -8.85 23.55 36.59
C ARG A 26 -9.43 22.13 36.52
N SER A 27 -10.74 21.95 36.30
CA SER A 27 -11.34 20.61 36.15
C SER A 27 -11.13 20.06 34.75
N GLY A 28 -9.97 19.42 34.51
CA GLY A 28 -9.73 18.70 33.27
C GLY A 28 -8.50 17.78 33.21
N ARG A 29 -7.82 17.48 34.32
CA ARG A 29 -6.73 16.47 34.31
C ARG A 29 -6.86 15.48 35.46
N TYR A 30 -7.58 14.39 35.19
CA TYR A 30 -7.45 13.17 35.97
C TYR A 30 -6.25 12.39 35.41
N SER A 31 -5.10 12.49 36.09
CA SER A 31 -3.90 11.70 35.83
C SER A 31 -3.95 10.44 36.70
N GLY A 32 -4.22 9.29 36.10
CA GLY A 32 -4.08 7.98 36.72
C GLY A 32 -2.62 7.49 36.68
N TYR A 33 -2.08 7.24 37.86
CA TYR A 33 -1.02 6.28 38.24
C TYR A 33 0.21 6.09 37.34
N SER A 34 1.36 6.59 37.83
CA SER A 34 2.71 6.24 37.38
C SER A 34 3.22 5.02 38.16
N GLY A 35 3.61 3.97 37.45
CA GLY A 35 4.42 2.86 37.96
C GLY A 35 5.79 2.86 37.30
N TYR A 36 6.82 2.99 38.14
CA TYR A 36 8.25 2.67 37.98
C TYR A 36 9.09 3.28 36.84
N ARG A 37 10.18 3.91 37.30
CA ARG A 37 11.26 4.54 36.54
C ARG A 37 12.26 3.52 36.02
N VAL A 38 12.78 3.72 34.81
CA VAL A 38 14.21 3.56 34.48
C VAL A 38 14.61 4.69 33.51
N SER A 39 15.61 5.48 33.90
CA SER A 39 16.34 6.44 33.06
C SER A 39 16.95 5.71 31.84
N SER A 40 17.08 6.29 30.65
CA SER A 40 18.04 7.36 30.40
C SER A 40 17.95 7.88 28.95
N TYR A 41 18.34 9.13 28.82
CA TYR A 41 18.88 9.83 27.64
C TYR A 41 17.91 10.52 26.70
N SER A 42 17.80 11.83 26.96
CA SER A 42 17.24 12.88 26.13
C SER A 42 17.84 12.87 24.72
N SER A 43 16.98 12.91 23.71
CA SER A 43 17.30 13.49 22.41
C SER A 43 16.34 14.62 22.14
N TYR A 44 16.93 15.74 21.73
CA TYR A 44 16.32 17.02 21.45
C TYR A 44 15.01 16.91 20.64
N SER A 45 14.06 17.76 21.02
CA SER A 45 12.87 18.03 20.22
C SER A 45 13.17 19.21 19.29
N SER A 46 12.77 19.09 18.03
CA SER A 46 12.30 20.26 17.27
C SER A 46 11.18 19.86 16.31
N SER A 47 9.97 20.20 16.74
CA SER A 47 8.88 20.77 15.95
C SER A 47 8.48 20.11 14.63
N THR A 48 7.30 19.50 14.63
CA THR A 48 6.34 19.82 13.55
C THR A 48 4.90 19.79 14.06
N SER A 49 4.30 20.96 13.89
CA SER A 49 2.90 21.35 13.87
C SER A 49 1.90 20.26 13.51
N GLY A 50 0.94 20.07 14.42
CA GLY A 50 -0.50 19.95 14.19
C GLY A 50 -1.01 19.19 12.96
N SER A 51 -1.68 18.06 13.23
CA SER A 51 -3.09 17.85 12.87
C SER A 51 -3.58 16.57 13.56
N GLY A 52 -4.37 16.73 14.63
CA GLY A 52 -4.92 15.62 15.40
C GLY A 52 -5.96 14.87 14.59
N ILE A 53 -5.64 13.65 14.15
CA ILE A 53 -6.62 12.70 13.64
C ILE A 53 -7.10 11.86 14.82
N SER A 54 -8.34 12.11 15.21
CA SER A 54 -9.14 11.30 16.13
C SER A 54 -9.30 9.90 15.57
N ARG A 55 -8.65 8.91 16.19
CA ARG A 55 -8.76 7.49 15.85
C ARG A 55 -10.01 6.93 16.52
N SER A 56 -11.12 6.93 15.80
CA SER A 56 -12.28 6.10 16.14
C SER A 56 -11.99 4.67 15.68
N ILE A 57 -11.78 3.78 16.65
CA ILE A 57 -11.79 2.33 16.42
C ILE A 57 -13.27 1.95 16.38
N GLY A 58 -13.85 2.01 15.18
CA GLY A 58 -15.17 1.48 14.86
C GLY A 58 -14.99 0.44 13.77
N GLY A 59 -15.57 -0.75 13.97
CA GLY A 59 -15.44 -1.89 13.07
C GLY A 59 -15.64 -1.51 11.60
N SER A 60 -14.63 -1.82 10.78
CA SER A 60 -14.62 -1.53 9.34
C SER A 60 -15.66 -2.37 8.62
N SER A 61 -16.89 -1.88 8.54
CA SER A 61 -17.70 -2.11 7.35
C SER A 61 -16.92 -1.52 6.18
N SER A 62 -16.24 -2.38 5.41
CA SER A 62 -15.40 -2.03 4.26
C SER A 62 -16.23 -1.20 3.28
N ARG A 63 -16.09 0.12 3.34
CA ARG A 63 -16.75 1.01 2.38
C ARG A 63 -15.89 1.01 1.14
N ASN A 64 -16.44 0.49 0.05
CA ASN A 64 -15.79 0.55 -1.25
C ASN A 64 -15.66 2.02 -1.69
N VAL A 65 -14.48 2.38 -2.18
CA VAL A 65 -14.13 3.73 -2.62
C VAL A 65 -13.87 3.68 -4.12
N ARG A 66 -14.25 4.75 -4.82
CA ARG A 66 -13.90 4.94 -6.22
C ARG A 66 -12.58 5.71 -6.32
N PRO A 67 -11.49 5.12 -6.85
CA PRO A 67 -10.25 5.84 -7.05
C PRO A 67 -10.33 6.80 -8.24
N ARG A 68 -9.45 7.80 -8.30
CA ARG A 68 -9.41 8.80 -9.37
C ARG A 68 -9.16 8.25 -10.78
N TRP A 69 -8.60 7.04 -10.89
CA TRP A 69 -8.33 6.38 -12.16
C TRP A 69 -9.47 5.46 -12.63
N SER A 70 -10.42 5.15 -11.74
CA SER A 70 -11.62 4.40 -12.10
C SER A 70 -12.49 5.26 -13.02
N GLY A 71 -12.84 4.73 -14.19
CA GLY A 71 -13.74 5.40 -15.12
C GLY A 71 -15.16 5.58 -14.54
N ALA A 72 -15.92 6.54 -15.08
CA ALA A 72 -17.29 6.83 -14.62
C ALA A 72 -18.25 5.63 -14.74
N GLY A 73 -17.97 4.69 -15.65
CA GLY A 73 -18.70 3.43 -15.83
C GLY A 73 -18.00 2.18 -15.26
N SER A 74 -16.94 2.34 -14.47
CA SER A 74 -16.27 1.20 -13.84
C SER A 74 -17.19 0.51 -12.83
N VAL A 75 -17.20 -0.83 -12.89
CA VAL A 75 -17.87 -1.73 -11.95
C VAL A 75 -16.93 -2.17 -10.82
N GLN A 76 -15.63 -1.84 -10.91
CA GLN A 76 -14.63 -2.30 -9.96
C GLN A 76 -14.72 -1.57 -8.62
N LEU A 77 -14.67 -2.36 -7.54
CA LEU A 77 -14.78 -1.88 -6.16
C LEU A 77 -13.41 -1.96 -5.51
N TYR A 78 -12.96 -0.85 -4.93
CA TYR A 78 -11.64 -0.79 -4.28
C TYR A 78 -11.81 -0.54 -2.78
N THR A 79 -10.99 -1.20 -1.97
CA THR A 79 -10.91 -0.87 -0.55
C THR A 79 -10.10 0.42 -0.35
N PRO A 80 -10.30 1.18 0.76
CA PRO A 80 -9.50 2.36 1.05
C PRO A 80 -7.99 2.07 1.13
N GLU A 81 -7.62 0.84 1.51
CA GLU A 81 -6.24 0.38 1.61
C GLU A 81 -5.64 0.12 0.23
N GLU A 82 -6.38 -0.53 -0.67
CA GLU A 82 -6.01 -0.69 -2.07
C GLU A 82 -5.81 0.67 -2.75
N VAL A 83 -6.73 1.61 -2.56
CA VAL A 83 -6.58 2.95 -3.16
C VAL A 83 -5.30 3.62 -2.68
N ARG A 84 -4.99 3.56 -1.38
CA ARG A 84 -3.73 4.12 -0.84
C ARG A 84 -2.50 3.44 -1.43
N ALA A 85 -2.52 2.11 -1.56
CA ALA A 85 -1.41 1.34 -2.09
C ALA A 85 -1.18 1.57 -3.59
N LEU A 86 -2.26 1.67 -4.37
CA LEU A 86 -2.22 1.83 -5.83
C LEU A 86 -2.03 3.29 -6.27
N THR A 87 -2.29 4.28 -5.42
CA THR A 87 -2.08 5.70 -5.73
C THR A 87 -0.65 6.04 -6.19
N PRO A 88 0.43 5.67 -5.48
CA PRO A 88 1.80 5.97 -5.93
C PRO A 88 2.13 5.25 -7.26
N ILE A 89 1.60 4.05 -7.46
CA ILE A 89 1.75 3.30 -8.71
C ILE A 89 1.04 4.03 -9.85
N ARG A 90 -0.17 4.55 -9.62
CA ARG A 90 -0.89 5.37 -10.60
C ARG A 90 -0.09 6.62 -11.00
N GLU A 91 0.50 7.31 -10.03
CA GLU A 91 1.35 8.47 -10.32
C GLU A 91 2.58 8.09 -11.16
N ALA A 92 3.19 6.94 -10.88
CA ALA A 92 4.29 6.41 -11.68
C ALA A 92 3.84 6.09 -13.12
N VAL A 93 2.68 5.46 -13.29
CA VAL A 93 2.06 5.21 -14.62
C VAL A 93 1.89 6.53 -15.39
N GLU A 94 1.29 7.54 -14.77
CA GLU A 94 1.02 8.83 -15.42
C GLU A 94 2.31 9.57 -15.82
N LYS A 95 3.33 9.58 -14.94
CA LYS A 95 4.64 10.15 -15.25
C LYS A 95 5.26 9.46 -16.48
N ARG A 96 5.16 8.13 -16.54
CA ARG A 96 5.75 7.31 -17.60
C ARG A 96 4.89 7.21 -18.86
N ALA A 97 3.64 7.65 -18.82
CA ALA A 97 2.76 7.70 -20.00
C ALA A 97 3.34 8.58 -21.11
N SER A 98 4.16 9.57 -20.76
CA SER A 98 4.88 10.46 -21.67
C SER A 98 6.04 9.79 -22.42
N VAL A 99 6.52 8.62 -21.96
CA VAL A 99 7.63 7.90 -22.58
C VAL A 99 7.09 7.09 -23.77
N PRO A 100 7.54 7.37 -25.01
CA PRO A 100 7.09 6.62 -26.17
C PRO A 100 7.72 5.22 -26.20
N GLY A 101 6.97 4.24 -26.74
CA GLY A 101 7.51 2.90 -27.05
C GLY A 101 7.66 1.92 -25.88
N ILE A 102 7.28 2.31 -24.65
CA ILE A 102 7.21 1.38 -23.51
C ILE A 102 5.84 0.70 -23.45
N ARG A 103 5.82 -0.54 -22.96
CA ARG A 103 4.57 -1.30 -22.74
C ARG A 103 3.90 -0.89 -21.43
N ASP A 104 2.68 -1.34 -21.21
CA ASP A 104 1.90 -1.00 -20.03
C ASP A 104 2.40 -1.75 -18.79
N VAL A 105 2.56 -3.07 -18.91
CA VAL A 105 2.81 -3.94 -17.76
C VAL A 105 3.92 -4.93 -18.06
N PHE A 106 4.84 -5.12 -17.11
CA PHE A 106 5.71 -6.31 -17.04
C PHE A 106 5.12 -7.32 -16.07
N LEU A 107 4.99 -8.59 -16.48
CA LEU A 107 4.55 -9.67 -15.60
C LEU A 107 5.72 -10.56 -15.15
N CYS A 108 6.15 -10.35 -13.90
CA CYS A 108 7.11 -11.19 -13.20
C CYS A 108 6.39 -12.37 -12.52
N HIS A 109 6.84 -13.59 -12.81
CA HIS A 109 6.24 -14.82 -12.28
C HIS A 109 7.30 -15.93 -12.20
N ALA A 110 7.01 -17.00 -11.46
CA ALA A 110 7.87 -18.18 -11.48
C ALA A 110 7.68 -18.96 -12.79
N TRP A 111 8.75 -19.57 -13.29
CA TRP A 111 8.73 -20.38 -14.51
C TRP A 111 7.62 -21.46 -14.52
N ASP A 112 7.32 -22.01 -13.35
CA ASP A 112 6.35 -23.09 -13.21
C ASP A 112 4.90 -22.61 -13.41
N ASP A 113 4.64 -21.31 -13.25
CA ASP A 113 3.32 -20.70 -13.44
C ASP A 113 3.04 -20.29 -14.89
N ARG A 114 4.02 -20.42 -15.81
CA ARG A 114 3.95 -19.90 -17.19
C ARG A 114 2.77 -20.44 -18.00
N GLN A 115 2.32 -21.66 -17.73
CA GLN A 115 1.16 -22.28 -18.39
C GLN A 115 -0.12 -22.22 -17.54
N GLY A 116 -0.03 -21.71 -16.31
CA GLY A 116 -1.12 -21.63 -15.35
C GLY A 116 -1.52 -20.18 -15.08
N ALA A 117 -1.39 -19.76 -13.82
CA ALA A 117 -1.86 -18.46 -13.34
C ALA A 117 -1.26 -17.26 -14.11
N ALA A 118 0.01 -17.33 -14.51
CA ALA A 118 0.65 -16.23 -15.22
C ALA A 118 0.06 -16.07 -16.64
N LYS A 119 -0.19 -17.18 -17.33
CA LYS A 119 -0.86 -17.16 -18.64
C LYS A 119 -2.28 -16.59 -18.53
N GLN A 120 -3.04 -17.08 -17.55
CA GLN A 120 -4.41 -16.61 -17.32
C GLN A 120 -4.45 -15.10 -17.06
N LEU A 121 -3.59 -14.58 -16.17
CA LEU A 121 -3.53 -13.15 -15.89
C LEU A 121 -3.11 -12.34 -17.13
N SER A 122 -2.13 -12.83 -17.88
CA SER A 122 -1.67 -12.20 -19.13
C SER A 122 -2.78 -12.10 -20.16
N GLU A 123 -3.52 -13.18 -20.40
CA GLU A 123 -4.64 -13.22 -21.34
C GLU A 123 -5.76 -12.26 -20.95
N LEU A 124 -6.09 -12.17 -19.66
CA LEU A 124 -7.09 -11.22 -19.15
C LEU A 124 -6.66 -9.75 -19.33
N LEU A 125 -5.39 -9.44 -19.08
CA LEU A 125 -4.82 -8.11 -19.30
C LEU A 125 -4.83 -7.74 -20.79
N LEU A 126 -4.40 -8.66 -21.66
CA LEU A 126 -4.43 -8.47 -23.11
C LEU A 126 -5.86 -8.27 -23.63
N ALA A 127 -6.82 -9.07 -23.15
CA ALA A 127 -8.23 -8.91 -23.49
C ALA A 127 -8.81 -7.56 -23.03
N SER A 128 -8.24 -6.98 -21.97
CA SER A 128 -8.58 -5.64 -21.49
C SER A 128 -7.86 -4.50 -22.23
N GLY A 129 -7.09 -4.82 -23.27
CA GLY A 129 -6.33 -3.86 -24.09
C GLY A 129 -5.02 -3.38 -23.46
N VAL A 130 -4.51 -4.06 -22.44
CA VAL A 130 -3.25 -3.75 -21.77
C VAL A 130 -2.11 -4.44 -22.49
N SER A 131 -1.05 -3.71 -22.84
CA SER A 131 0.15 -4.31 -23.44
C SER A 131 1.03 -4.97 -22.37
N VAL A 132 1.12 -6.29 -22.42
CA VAL A 132 1.90 -7.08 -21.45
C VAL A 132 3.27 -7.46 -22.03
N TRP A 133 4.32 -7.29 -21.23
CA TRP A 133 5.63 -7.87 -21.44
C TRP A 133 5.72 -9.17 -20.64
N PHE A 134 5.63 -10.29 -21.36
CA PHE A 134 5.74 -11.62 -20.78
C PHE A 134 7.20 -12.06 -20.77
N SER A 135 7.64 -12.50 -19.60
CA SER A 135 9.02 -12.87 -19.31
C SER A 135 9.55 -14.10 -20.09
N GLU A 136 8.72 -14.84 -20.83
CA GLU A 136 9.12 -16.08 -21.54
C GLU A 136 10.33 -15.93 -22.45
N ASN A 137 10.57 -14.73 -23.00
CA ASN A 137 11.63 -14.50 -23.99
C ASN A 137 12.85 -13.72 -23.48
N ASP A 138 12.83 -13.18 -22.25
CA ASP A 138 13.78 -12.12 -21.86
C ASP A 138 14.45 -12.30 -20.48
N ILE A 139 14.04 -13.30 -19.69
CA ILE A 139 14.82 -13.78 -18.53
C ILE A 139 15.48 -15.08 -18.95
N GLY A 140 16.74 -15.00 -19.37
CA GLY A 140 17.51 -16.21 -19.68
C GLY A 140 17.59 -17.13 -18.46
N LEU A 141 17.61 -18.45 -18.68
CA LEU A 141 18.00 -19.41 -17.65
C LEU A 141 19.35 -18.93 -17.04
N GLY A 142 19.35 -18.61 -15.74
CA GLY A 142 20.53 -18.10 -15.03
C GLY A 142 20.68 -16.57 -14.99
N GLU A 143 19.77 -15.79 -15.58
CA GLU A 143 19.75 -14.34 -15.36
C GLU A 143 19.31 -14.03 -13.91
N PRO A 144 20.05 -13.18 -13.18
CA PRO A 144 19.64 -12.77 -11.84
C PRO A 144 18.23 -12.17 -11.86
N PHE A 145 17.35 -12.64 -10.96
CA PHE A 145 15.96 -12.22 -10.85
C PHE A 145 15.78 -10.69 -10.81
N LEU A 146 16.69 -9.99 -10.13
CA LEU A 146 16.68 -8.53 -10.03
C LEU A 146 16.92 -7.84 -11.38
N ARG A 147 17.85 -8.38 -12.17
CA ARG A 147 18.20 -7.82 -13.49
C ARG A 147 17.03 -7.92 -14.46
N ALA A 148 16.29 -9.01 -14.36
CA ALA A 148 15.06 -9.19 -15.10
C ALA A 148 13.99 -8.16 -14.72
N ILE A 149 13.80 -7.91 -13.42
CA ILE A 149 12.87 -6.88 -12.95
C ILE A 149 13.31 -5.51 -13.43
N ASP A 150 14.60 -5.18 -13.34
CA ASP A 150 15.14 -3.90 -13.83
C ASP A 150 14.88 -3.70 -15.33
N LYS A 151 15.12 -4.73 -16.15
CA LYS A 151 14.82 -4.69 -17.59
C LYS A 151 13.33 -4.49 -17.85
N GLY A 152 12.48 -5.20 -17.10
CA GLY A 152 11.03 -5.07 -17.23
C GLY A 152 10.54 -3.70 -16.85
N LEU A 153 10.96 -3.20 -15.70
CA LEU A 153 10.63 -1.85 -15.26
C LEU A 153 11.17 -0.80 -16.24
N ALA A 154 12.35 -0.96 -16.84
CA ALA A 154 12.84 -0.02 -17.83
C ALA A 154 11.95 0.07 -19.09
N LYS A 155 11.40 -1.07 -19.54
CA LYS A 155 10.62 -1.19 -20.79
C LYS A 155 9.10 -1.08 -20.61
N THR A 156 8.60 -0.97 -19.39
CA THR A 156 7.17 -0.96 -19.08
C THR A 156 6.81 0.17 -18.14
N ARG A 157 5.52 0.54 -18.03
CA ARG A 157 5.09 1.60 -17.09
C ARG A 157 5.14 1.10 -15.65
N ILE A 158 4.65 -0.11 -15.41
CA ILE A 158 4.66 -0.79 -14.11
C ILE A 158 5.05 -2.26 -14.26
N GLY A 159 5.51 -2.86 -13.15
CA GLY A 159 5.72 -4.29 -13.02
C GLY A 159 4.71 -4.91 -12.06
N ILE A 160 4.25 -6.10 -12.41
CA ILE A 160 3.42 -6.96 -11.58
C ILE A 160 4.30 -8.12 -11.12
N VAL A 161 4.22 -8.45 -9.84
CA VAL A 161 4.86 -9.65 -9.28
C VAL A 161 3.77 -10.62 -8.87
N LEU A 162 3.58 -11.69 -9.65
CA LEU A 162 2.65 -12.76 -9.32
C LEU A 162 3.30 -13.68 -8.28
N VAL A 163 2.90 -13.51 -7.03
CA VAL A 163 3.38 -14.26 -5.88
C VAL A 163 2.59 -15.55 -5.75
N THR A 164 3.21 -16.65 -6.19
CA THR A 164 2.69 -18.01 -6.05
C THR A 164 3.57 -18.84 -5.10
N PRO A 165 3.12 -20.02 -4.65
CA PRO A 165 3.99 -20.96 -3.93
C PRO A 165 5.27 -21.32 -4.71
N ALA A 166 5.21 -21.35 -6.06
CA ALA A 166 6.39 -21.60 -6.89
C ALA A 166 7.39 -20.44 -6.80
N LEU A 167 6.92 -19.19 -6.82
CA LEU A 167 7.80 -18.02 -6.64
C LEU A 167 8.43 -18.00 -5.25
N LEU A 168 7.65 -18.24 -4.19
CA LEU A 168 8.13 -18.24 -2.81
C LEU A 168 9.25 -19.27 -2.57
N LYS A 169 9.18 -20.43 -3.23
CA LYS A 169 10.25 -21.44 -3.19
C LYS A 169 11.52 -21.01 -3.92
N ARG A 170 11.40 -20.19 -4.97
CA ARG A 170 12.53 -19.75 -5.79
C ARG A 170 13.23 -18.50 -5.27
N LEU A 171 12.54 -17.60 -4.58
CA LEU A 171 13.14 -16.37 -4.05
C LEU A 171 14.41 -16.65 -3.20
N PRO A 172 14.41 -17.57 -2.23
CA PRO A 172 15.62 -17.91 -1.48
C PRO A 172 16.69 -18.60 -2.35
N ALA A 173 16.27 -19.49 -3.24
CA ALA A 173 17.17 -20.24 -4.12
C ALA A 173 17.89 -19.36 -5.15
N ALA A 174 17.25 -18.26 -5.56
CA ALA A 174 17.83 -17.27 -6.46
C ALA A 174 18.85 -16.34 -5.77
N GLY A 175 19.08 -16.51 -4.46
CA GLY A 175 20.02 -15.69 -3.68
C GLY A 175 19.55 -14.25 -3.48
N VAL A 176 18.26 -13.98 -3.71
CA VAL A 176 17.70 -12.63 -3.63
C VAL A 176 17.52 -12.26 -2.17
N ALA A 177 18.33 -11.31 -1.70
CA ALA A 177 18.19 -10.80 -0.34
C ALA A 177 17.01 -9.83 -0.24
N ASP A 178 16.38 -9.78 0.94
CA ASP A 178 15.30 -8.83 1.23
C ASP A 178 15.73 -7.36 0.97
N LYS A 179 17.02 -7.04 1.23
CA LYS A 179 17.62 -5.75 0.90
C LYS A 179 17.61 -5.45 -0.61
N GLU A 180 17.81 -6.43 -1.47
CA GLU A 180 17.84 -6.22 -2.91
C GLU A 180 16.44 -6.01 -3.48
N LEU A 181 15.46 -6.77 -2.96
CA LEU A 181 14.04 -6.55 -3.27
C LEU A 181 13.58 -5.17 -2.81
N SER A 182 14.04 -4.69 -1.65
CA SER A 182 13.67 -3.38 -1.12
C SER A 182 14.06 -2.22 -2.05
N VAL A 183 15.19 -2.32 -2.75
CA VAL A 183 15.65 -1.29 -3.71
C VAL A 183 14.73 -1.21 -4.94
N LEU A 184 14.26 -2.36 -5.43
CA LEU A 184 13.31 -2.40 -6.55
C LEU A 184 11.93 -1.91 -6.12
N LEU A 185 11.51 -2.26 -4.91
CA LEU A 185 10.24 -1.83 -4.33
C LEU A 185 10.23 -0.32 -4.04
N ALA A 186 11.37 0.32 -3.78
CA ALA A 186 11.46 1.76 -3.59
C ALA A 186 11.06 2.57 -4.85
N ARG A 187 10.95 1.94 -6.02
CA ARG A 187 10.59 2.63 -7.27
C ARG A 187 9.09 2.83 -7.47
N ASP A 188 8.24 2.41 -6.53
CA ASP A 188 6.77 2.56 -6.56
C ASP A 188 6.09 2.09 -7.86
N GLN A 189 6.75 1.20 -8.59
CA GLN A 189 6.29 0.69 -9.88
C GLN A 189 5.90 -0.78 -9.80
N LEU A 190 6.07 -1.44 -8.65
CA LEU A 190 5.81 -2.86 -8.47
C LEU A 190 4.52 -3.10 -7.69
N VAL A 191 3.66 -3.94 -8.26
CA VAL A 191 2.40 -4.38 -7.67
C VAL A 191 2.49 -5.88 -7.35
N PRO A 192 2.55 -6.28 -6.07
CA PRO A 192 2.46 -7.69 -5.70
C PRO A 192 1.02 -8.19 -5.85
N ILE A 193 0.86 -9.39 -6.42
CA ILE A 193 -0.42 -10.10 -6.51
C ILE A 193 -0.24 -11.47 -5.86
N VAL A 194 -0.96 -11.72 -4.79
CA VAL A 194 -0.93 -13.00 -4.08
C VAL A 194 -1.88 -13.98 -4.77
N HIS A 195 -1.36 -15.16 -5.15
CA HIS A 195 -2.14 -16.20 -5.82
C HIS A 195 -1.85 -17.60 -5.29
N ASN A 196 -2.91 -18.28 -4.86
CA ASN A 196 -2.83 -19.61 -4.21
C ASN A 196 -1.80 -19.66 -3.07
N THR A 197 -1.61 -18.54 -2.37
CA THR A 197 -0.72 -18.39 -1.21
C THR A 197 -1.27 -17.30 -0.30
N THR A 198 -0.56 -16.97 0.78
CA THR A 198 -0.98 -15.95 1.75
C THR A 198 0.07 -14.85 1.91
N TYR A 199 -0.36 -13.67 2.35
CA TYR A 199 0.55 -12.59 2.73
C TYR A 199 1.50 -12.98 3.87
N ASP A 200 1.10 -13.90 4.75
CA ASP A 200 1.96 -14.40 5.82
C ASP A 200 3.09 -15.28 5.26
N ALA A 201 2.78 -16.20 4.34
CA ALA A 201 3.80 -17.00 3.65
C ALA A 201 4.75 -16.12 2.82
N LEU A 202 4.24 -15.03 2.22
CA LEU A 202 5.08 -14.04 1.57
C LEU A 202 5.96 -13.29 2.58
N ARG A 203 5.43 -12.93 3.75
CA ARG A 203 6.18 -12.22 4.80
C ARG A 203 7.33 -13.04 5.37
N ASP A 204 7.16 -14.36 5.48
CA ASP A 204 8.23 -15.26 5.94
C ASP A 204 9.43 -15.29 4.98
N VAL A 205 9.19 -15.10 3.68
CA VAL A 205 10.25 -15.12 2.64
C VAL A 205 10.80 -13.73 2.35
N SER A 206 9.93 -12.73 2.21
CA SER A 206 10.30 -11.33 2.00
C SER A 206 9.34 -10.41 2.74
N PRO A 207 9.70 -9.98 3.97
CA PRO A 207 8.94 -9.00 4.72
C PRO A 207 8.73 -7.68 3.96
N MET A 208 9.71 -7.25 3.15
CA MET A 208 9.61 -6.01 2.38
C MET A 208 8.56 -6.11 1.27
N LEU A 209 8.50 -7.24 0.55
CA LEU A 209 7.47 -7.45 -0.48
C LEU A 209 6.08 -7.59 0.15
N ALA A 210 5.97 -8.25 1.30
CA ALA A 210 4.73 -8.36 2.07
C ALA A 210 4.25 -7.03 2.68
N SER A 211 5.14 -6.07 2.91
CA SER A 211 4.79 -4.76 3.46
C SER A 211 4.05 -3.86 2.47
N ARG A 212 4.16 -4.15 1.17
CA ARG A 212 3.33 -3.50 0.15
C ARG A 212 1.99 -4.23 0.09
N ASN A 213 0.93 -3.52 0.48
CA ASN A 213 -0.42 -3.97 0.22
C ASN A 213 -0.60 -4.11 -1.30
N GLY A 214 -1.06 -5.27 -1.73
CA GLY A 214 -1.26 -5.64 -3.14
C GLY A 214 -2.67 -6.17 -3.36
N LEU A 215 -2.85 -6.93 -4.43
CA LEU A 215 -4.12 -7.60 -4.74
C LEU A 215 -4.03 -9.08 -4.34
N ASP A 216 -5.13 -9.64 -3.84
CA ASP A 216 -5.20 -11.05 -3.46
C ASP A 216 -6.29 -11.75 -4.27
N THR A 217 -5.89 -12.80 -4.97
CA THR A 217 -6.82 -13.59 -5.79
C THR A 217 -7.66 -14.59 -5.00
N SER A 218 -7.43 -14.71 -3.69
CA SER A 218 -8.29 -15.47 -2.78
C SER A 218 -9.50 -14.65 -2.30
N GLU A 219 -9.35 -13.32 -2.23
CA GLU A 219 -10.42 -12.39 -1.85
C GLU A 219 -11.30 -12.01 -3.05
N GLU A 220 -10.70 -11.92 -4.24
CA GLU A 220 -11.37 -11.50 -5.47
C GLU A 220 -10.87 -12.32 -6.68
N PRO A 221 -11.74 -12.61 -7.66
CA PRO A 221 -11.35 -13.47 -8.78
C PRO A 221 -10.27 -12.79 -9.63
N MET A 222 -9.40 -13.59 -10.25
CA MET A 222 -8.31 -13.12 -11.12
C MET A 222 -8.80 -12.15 -12.22
N ALA A 223 -10.04 -12.31 -12.68
CA ALA A 223 -10.66 -11.42 -13.67
C ALA A 223 -10.85 -9.98 -13.13
N ASP A 224 -11.30 -9.84 -11.88
CA ASP A 224 -11.49 -8.52 -11.26
C ASP A 224 -10.15 -7.88 -10.93
N VAL A 225 -9.18 -8.67 -10.44
CA VAL A 225 -7.80 -8.23 -10.25
C VAL A 225 -7.22 -7.69 -11.56
N ALA A 226 -7.37 -8.42 -12.67
CA ALA A 226 -6.93 -7.98 -13.99
C ALA A 226 -7.64 -6.71 -14.46
N ALA A 227 -8.94 -6.59 -14.21
CA ALA A 227 -9.71 -5.39 -14.54
C ALA A 227 -9.24 -4.16 -13.74
N LYS A 228 -8.99 -4.31 -12.43
CA LYS A 228 -8.42 -3.24 -11.58
C LYS A 228 -7.06 -2.76 -12.10
N LEU A 229 -6.20 -3.71 -12.50
CA LEU A 229 -4.89 -3.40 -13.07
C LEU A 229 -5.02 -2.71 -14.43
N ALA A 230 -5.96 -3.14 -15.27
CA ALA A 230 -6.22 -2.49 -16.55
C ALA A 230 -6.66 -1.03 -16.35
N GLU A 231 -7.55 -0.76 -15.38
CA GLU A 231 -7.94 0.61 -15.03
C GLU A 231 -6.77 1.44 -14.49
N LEU A 232 -5.94 0.83 -13.65
CA LEU A 232 -4.78 1.48 -13.08
C LEU A 232 -3.82 1.98 -14.17
N VAL A 233 -3.57 1.17 -15.19
CA VAL A 233 -2.59 1.49 -16.25
C VAL A 233 -3.21 2.29 -17.40
N ARG A 234 -4.54 2.29 -17.53
CA ARG A 234 -5.23 3.08 -18.55
C ARG A 234 -5.05 4.56 -18.27
N VAL A 235 -4.14 5.18 -19.02
CA VAL A 235 -3.99 6.63 -19.05
C VAL A 235 -4.83 7.16 -20.20
N PRO A 236 -5.79 8.07 -19.94
CA PRO A 236 -6.50 8.74 -21.02
C PRO A 236 -5.46 9.47 -21.86
N VAL A 237 -5.42 9.17 -23.16
CA VAL A 237 -4.62 9.95 -24.11
C VAL A 237 -5.12 11.38 -23.98
N SER A 238 -4.30 12.28 -23.45
CA SER A 238 -4.58 13.70 -23.53
C SER A 238 -4.72 14.01 -25.01
N ALA A 239 -5.96 14.19 -25.48
CA ALA A 239 -6.22 14.68 -26.82
C ALA A 239 -5.32 15.88 -27.02
N GLY A 240 -4.34 15.74 -27.92
CA GLY A 240 -3.44 16.82 -28.26
C GLY A 240 -4.30 18.04 -28.58
N ARG A 241 -3.98 19.17 -27.96
CA ARG A 241 -4.51 20.46 -28.41
C ARG A 241 -4.13 20.55 -29.89
N CYS A 242 -5.12 20.43 -30.77
CA CYS A 242 -4.98 20.91 -32.14
C CYS A 242 -4.76 22.42 -32.02
N GLY A 243 -3.53 22.85 -32.26
CA GLY A 243 -3.18 24.25 -32.52
C GLY A 243 -3.40 24.59 -33.98
#